data_AF-A0A933SFI2-F1
#
_entry.id   AF-A0A933SFI2-F1
#
_cell.length_a   1.000
_cell.length_b   1.000
_cell.length_c   1.000
_cell.angle_alpha   90.00
_cell.angle_beta   90.00
_cell.angle_gamma   90.00
#
_symmetry.space_group_name_H-M   'P 1'
#
loop_
_entity.id
_entity.type
_entity.pdbx_description
1 polymer ?
#
loop_
_entity_poly.entity_id
_entity_poly.type
_entity_poly.pdbx_seq_one_letter_code
_entity_poly.pdbx_strand_id
1 'polypeptide(L)'
;MMIRAFQKEITLPFEWRLQHYEVVDSRGKVVAPVLDLLYDDAAKAVRYVMIEVGGAVGISGKRILMPPDLFTRAGSGQLLCEASTELIGDAPPIENAEHPTPEEEKAIFDYFEKEPYWETKELKKKKEAEKDAQAKRTADGKQQDEKPHDEPTKD
;
A
#
# COMPACT_ATOMS: atom_id res chain seq x y z
N MET A 1 -11.06 -14.79 -0.72
CA MET A 1 -11.80 -14.01 0.31
C MET A 1 -10.79 -13.61 1.37
N MET A 2 -10.82 -12.35 1.81
CA MET A 2 -9.99 -11.90 2.92
C MET A 2 -10.54 -12.39 4.26
N ILE A 3 -9.68 -12.92 5.11
CA ILE A 3 -10.03 -13.44 6.44
C ILE A 3 -9.05 -12.92 7.48
N ARG A 4 -9.56 -12.73 8.70
CA ARG A 4 -8.73 -12.47 9.88
C ARG A 4 -8.03 -13.75 10.30
N ALA A 5 -6.70 -13.75 10.16
CA ALA A 5 -5.89 -14.93 10.33
C ALA A 5 -5.88 -15.45 11.77
N PHE A 6 -5.91 -14.56 12.76
CA PHE A 6 -5.82 -14.95 14.17
C PHE A 6 -7.16 -15.40 14.76
N GLN A 7 -8.28 -15.11 14.08
CA GLN A 7 -9.63 -15.52 14.48
C GLN A 7 -10.04 -16.88 13.90
N LYS A 8 -9.19 -17.50 13.07
CA LYS A 8 -9.48 -18.78 12.42
C LYS A 8 -8.35 -19.78 12.65
N GLU A 9 -8.70 -21.06 12.62
CA GLU A 9 -7.73 -22.15 12.65
C GLU A 9 -7.09 -22.35 11.26
N ILE A 10 -6.32 -21.36 10.80
CA ILE A 10 -5.53 -21.47 9.57
C ILE A 10 -4.05 -21.70 9.91
N THR A 11 -3.38 -22.50 9.08
CA THR A 11 -1.93 -22.68 9.19
C THR A 11 -1.23 -21.53 8.48
N LEU A 12 -0.62 -20.65 9.26
CA LEU A 12 0.21 -19.57 8.72
C LEU A 12 1.66 -20.04 8.49
N PRO A 13 2.29 -19.58 7.38
CA PRO A 13 3.74 -19.64 7.22
C PRO A 13 4.47 -19.06 8.44
N PHE A 14 5.66 -19.55 8.74
CA PHE A 14 6.38 -19.19 9.97
C PHE A 14 6.60 -17.67 10.11
N GLU A 15 6.87 -17.00 9.00
CA GLU A 15 7.05 -15.55 8.92
C GLU A 15 5.81 -14.74 9.31
N TRP A 16 4.62 -15.33 9.18
CA TRP A 16 3.32 -14.71 9.48
C TRP A 16 2.73 -15.16 10.83
N ARG A 17 3.45 -15.96 11.63
CA ARG A 17 3.05 -16.29 13.00
C ARG A 17 3.39 -15.13 13.93
N LEU A 18 2.54 -14.11 13.89
CA LEU A 18 2.77 -12.81 14.51
C LEU A 18 1.82 -12.55 15.69
N GLN A 19 1.16 -13.58 16.22
CA GLN A 19 0.42 -13.41 17.48
C GLN A 19 1.37 -12.93 18.57
N HIS A 20 0.95 -11.90 19.31
CA HIS A 20 1.73 -11.26 20.38
C HIS A 20 2.98 -10.49 19.90
N TYR A 21 3.12 -10.25 18.59
CA TYR A 21 4.20 -9.40 18.09
C TYR A 21 3.87 -7.92 18.31
N GLU A 22 4.93 -7.13 18.50
CA GLU A 22 4.87 -5.67 18.52
C GLU A 22 5.55 -5.12 17.26
N VAL A 23 4.97 -4.04 16.73
CA VAL A 23 5.58 -3.22 15.70
C VAL A 23 6.52 -2.22 16.38
N VAL A 24 7.76 -2.14 15.91
CA VAL A 24 8.78 -1.23 16.39
C VAL A 24 9.28 -0.31 15.27
N ASP A 25 9.68 0.92 15.62
CA ASP A 25 10.33 1.85 14.69
C ASP A 25 11.82 1.49 14.46
N SER A 26 12.49 2.23 13.58
CA SER A 26 13.92 2.06 13.26
C SER A 26 14.88 2.24 14.44
N ARG A 27 14.41 2.74 15.58
CA ARG A 27 15.17 2.90 16.83
C ARG A 27 14.79 1.83 17.87
N GLY A 28 13.91 0.89 17.52
CA GLY A 28 13.42 -0.16 18.43
C GLY A 28 12.34 0.31 19.40
N LYS A 29 11.76 1.51 19.20
CA LYS A 29 10.65 1.98 20.03
C LYS A 29 9.37 1.26 19.61
N VAL A 30 8.64 0.70 20.59
CA VAL A 30 7.32 0.11 20.36
C VAL A 30 6.33 1.17 19.88
N VAL A 31 5.65 0.85 18.78
CA VAL A 31 4.63 1.70 18.14
C VAL A 31 3.23 1.18 18.47
N ALA A 32 2.98 -0.11 18.22
CA ALA A 32 1.68 -0.74 18.42
C ALA A 32 1.80 -2.28 18.46
N PRO A 33 0.87 -3.00 19.11
CA PRO A 33 0.76 -4.44 18.97
C PRO A 33 0.19 -4.82 17.60
N VAL A 34 0.57 -6.00 17.10
CA VAL A 34 -0.11 -6.64 15.97
C VAL A 34 -1.44 -7.21 16.46
N LEU A 35 -2.54 -6.71 15.89
CA LEU A 35 -3.89 -7.16 16.25
C LEU A 35 -4.33 -8.38 15.46
N ASP A 36 -4.04 -8.39 14.17
CA ASP A 36 -4.42 -9.46 13.25
C ASP A 36 -3.64 -9.38 11.94
N LEU A 37 -3.87 -10.36 11.07
CA LEU A 37 -3.46 -10.31 9.67
C LEU A 37 -4.68 -10.47 8.78
N LEU A 38 -4.76 -9.67 7.73
CA LEU A 38 -5.73 -9.88 6.67
C LEU A 38 -5.11 -10.82 5.63
N TYR A 39 -5.61 -12.06 5.62
CA TYR A 39 -5.11 -13.14 4.78
C TYR A 39 -6.07 -13.39 3.62
N ASP A 40 -5.53 -13.37 2.40
CA ASP A 40 -6.25 -13.77 1.21
C ASP A 40 -6.21 -15.29 1.08
N ASP A 41 -7.33 -15.94 1.41
CA ASP A 41 -7.44 -17.39 1.40
C ASP A 41 -7.36 -18.00 -0.01
N ALA A 42 -7.67 -17.23 -1.05
CA ALA A 42 -7.58 -17.72 -2.43
C ALA A 42 -6.13 -17.71 -2.91
N ALA A 43 -5.41 -16.61 -2.67
CA ALA A 43 -4.00 -16.47 -3.06
C ALA A 43 -3.02 -17.11 -2.07
N LYS A 44 -3.52 -17.53 -0.89
CA LYS A 44 -2.72 -18.06 0.22
C LYS A 44 -1.62 -17.11 0.67
N ALA A 45 -1.96 -15.82 0.79
CA ALA A 45 -1.00 -14.76 1.09
C ALA A 45 -1.56 -13.76 2.11
N VAL A 46 -0.70 -13.26 3.00
CA VAL A 46 -1.02 -12.11 3.85
C VAL A 46 -1.01 -10.85 2.97
N ARG A 47 -2.07 -10.05 3.06
CA ARG A 47 -2.22 -8.79 2.32
C ARG A 47 -2.01 -7.57 3.19
N TYR A 48 -2.27 -7.71 4.49
CA TYR A 48 -2.13 -6.62 5.45
C TYR A 48 -1.75 -7.13 6.83
N VAL A 49 -0.93 -6.34 7.53
CA VAL A 49 -0.77 -6.39 8.99
C VAL A 49 -1.73 -5.38 9.59
N MET A 50 -2.57 -5.81 10.53
CA MET A 50 -3.53 -4.95 11.22
C MET A 50 -2.96 -4.51 12.56
N ILE A 51 -2.93 -3.20 12.79
CA ILE A 51 -2.52 -2.59 14.07
C ILE A 51 -3.56 -1.59 14.54
N GLU A 52 -3.44 -1.15 15.78
CA GLU A 52 -4.22 -0.03 16.33
C GLU A 52 -3.30 1.00 16.96
N VAL A 53 -3.50 2.27 16.61
CA VAL A 53 -2.70 3.40 17.09
C VAL A 53 -3.57 4.48 17.70
N GLY A 54 -2.99 5.28 18.61
CA GLY A 54 -3.68 6.43 19.21
C GLY A 54 -4.78 6.08 20.22
N GLY A 55 -4.92 4.81 20.62
CA GLY A 55 -5.80 4.40 21.71
C GLY A 55 -5.29 4.86 23.08
N ALA A 56 -6.21 5.15 24.00
CA ALA A 56 -5.92 5.52 25.39
C ALA A 56 -6.94 4.86 26.33
N VAL A 57 -6.77 5.02 27.65
CA VAL A 57 -7.71 4.44 28.64
C VAL A 57 -9.12 4.98 28.39
N GLY A 58 -10.02 4.11 27.92
CA GLY A 58 -11.42 4.45 27.61
C GLY A 58 -11.68 4.99 26.20
N ILE A 59 -10.65 5.07 25.33
CA ILE A 59 -10.78 5.55 23.94
C ILE A 59 -10.19 4.49 23.00
N SER A 60 -11.04 3.93 22.14
CA SER A 60 -10.60 3.02 21.07
C SER A 60 -9.62 3.74 20.15
N GLY A 61 -8.51 3.11 19.82
CA GLY A 61 -7.59 3.64 18.83
C GLY A 61 -8.13 3.50 17.41
N LYS A 62 -7.38 4.05 16.47
CA LYS A 62 -7.62 3.90 15.03
C LYS A 62 -6.97 2.62 14.53
N ARG A 63 -7.77 1.72 13.96
CA ARG A 63 -7.26 0.52 13.27
C ARG A 63 -6.73 0.89 11.91
N ILE A 64 -5.58 0.33 11.57
CA ILE A 64 -4.87 0.61 10.32
C ILE A 64 -4.47 -0.74 9.71
N LEU A 65 -4.64 -0.85 8.39
CA LEU A 65 -4.08 -1.93 7.59
C LEU A 65 -2.81 -1.42 6.92
N MET A 66 -1.73 -2.19 7.06
CA MET A 66 -0.42 -1.85 6.53
C MET A 66 0.06 -2.93 5.56
N PRO A 67 0.59 -2.56 4.38
CA PRO A 67 1.20 -3.51 3.46
C PRO A 67 2.28 -4.38 4.15
N PRO A 68 2.34 -5.69 3.85
CA PRO A 68 3.24 -6.65 4.51
C PRO A 68 4.72 -6.35 4.25
N ASP A 69 5.05 -5.72 3.12
CA ASP A 69 6.40 -5.36 2.71
C ASP A 69 7.01 -4.19 3.49
N LEU A 70 6.21 -3.51 4.33
CA LEU A 70 6.70 -2.53 5.29
C LEU A 70 7.43 -3.17 6.48
N PHE A 71 7.30 -4.48 6.67
CA PHE A 71 7.74 -5.16 7.89
C PHE A 71 8.88 -6.12 7.65
N THR A 72 9.86 -6.08 8.55
CA THR A 72 10.93 -7.07 8.66
C THR A 72 10.98 -7.60 10.10
N ARG A 73 11.13 -8.92 10.29
CA ARG A 73 11.31 -9.48 11.64
C ARG A 73 12.64 -9.01 12.22
N ALA A 74 12.59 -8.39 13.40
CA ALA A 74 13.77 -7.81 14.05
C ALA A 74 14.21 -8.52 15.33
N GLY A 75 13.39 -9.44 15.84
CA GLY A 75 13.69 -10.21 17.05
C GLY A 75 12.52 -11.11 17.48
N SER A 76 12.65 -11.73 18.65
CA SER A 76 11.57 -12.53 19.23
C SER A 76 10.41 -11.60 19.61
N GLY A 77 9.29 -11.70 18.90
CA GLY A 77 8.10 -10.89 19.17
C GLY A 77 8.12 -9.48 18.57
N GLN A 78 9.05 -9.16 17.66
CA GLN A 78 9.16 -7.80 17.10
C GLN A 78 9.18 -7.78 15.57
N LEU A 79 8.38 -6.87 15.00
CA LEU A 79 8.40 -6.46 13.60
C LEU A 79 8.93 -5.04 13.49
N LEU A 80 10.09 -4.89 12.86
CA LEU A 80 10.58 -3.58 12.45
C LEU A 80 9.74 -3.08 11.28
N CYS A 81 9.19 -1.87 11.43
CA CYS A 81 8.48 -1.18 10.37
C CYS A 81 9.40 -0.14 9.71
N GLU A 82 9.38 -0.07 8.38
CA GLU A 82 10.07 1.01 7.66
C GLU A 82 9.35 2.37 7.80
N ALA A 83 8.04 2.36 8.03
CA ALA A 83 7.24 3.57 8.18
C ALA A 83 7.50 4.23 9.55
N SER A 84 7.61 5.57 9.55
CA SER A 84 7.75 6.33 10.79
C SER A 84 6.46 6.30 11.61
N THR A 85 6.56 6.51 12.93
CA THR A 85 5.36 6.60 13.80
C THR A 85 4.38 7.69 13.35
N GLU A 86 4.89 8.80 12.80
CA GLU A 86 4.09 9.88 12.24
C GLU A 86 3.33 9.42 10.99
N LEU A 87 4.04 8.80 10.03
CA LEU A 87 3.42 8.26 8.82
C LEU A 87 2.35 7.20 9.16
N ILE A 88 2.58 6.38 10.19
CA ILE A 88 1.57 5.43 10.67
C ILE A 88 0.36 6.17 11.26
N GLY A 89 0.55 7.19 12.09
CA GLY A 89 -0.57 7.94 12.68
C GLY A 89 -1.50 8.58 11.64
N ASP A 90 -0.89 9.08 10.57
CA ASP A 90 -1.58 9.81 9.49
C ASP A 90 -2.17 8.90 8.40
N ALA A 91 -1.98 7.58 8.49
CA ALA A 91 -2.49 6.62 7.52
C ALA A 91 -4.01 6.79 7.26
N PRO A 92 -4.52 6.55 6.05
CA PRO A 92 -5.95 6.73 5.76
C PRO A 92 -6.83 5.90 6.74
N PRO A 93 -7.93 6.46 7.25
CA PRO A 93 -8.88 5.69 8.05
C PRO A 93 -9.54 4.62 7.19
N ILE A 94 -9.90 3.50 7.83
CA ILE A 94 -10.60 2.39 7.18
C ILE A 94 -11.91 2.19 7.92
N GLU A 95 -13.03 2.19 7.20
CA GLU A 95 -14.36 2.03 7.80
C GLU A 95 -14.52 0.61 8.37
N ASN A 96 -14.09 -0.39 7.60
CA ASN A 96 -14.12 -1.78 8.00
C ASN A 96 -12.79 -2.47 7.70
N ALA A 97 -11.90 -2.50 8.68
CA ALA A 97 -10.58 -3.15 8.54
C ALA A 97 -10.67 -4.67 8.26
N GLU A 98 -11.82 -5.31 8.47
CA GLU A 98 -12.02 -6.73 8.14
C GLU A 98 -12.35 -6.94 6.66
N HIS A 99 -12.92 -5.90 6.02
CA HIS A 99 -13.40 -5.92 4.64
C HIS A 99 -13.13 -4.55 3.98
N PRO A 100 -11.85 -4.20 3.74
CA PRO A 100 -11.54 -2.96 3.05
C PRO A 100 -12.13 -3.00 1.64
N THR A 101 -12.68 -1.87 1.21
CA THR A 101 -13.12 -1.64 -0.17
C THR A 101 -11.93 -1.51 -1.11
N PRO A 102 -12.09 -1.79 -2.42
CA PRO A 102 -11.02 -1.60 -3.39
C PRO A 102 -10.44 -0.17 -3.39
N GLU A 103 -11.28 0.83 -3.13
CA GLU A 103 -10.88 2.23 -3.02
C GLU A 103 -10.00 2.48 -1.78
N GLU A 104 -10.36 1.93 -0.62
CA GLU A 104 -9.55 1.97 0.60
C GLU A 104 -8.23 1.21 0.41
N GLU A 105 -8.28 0.01 -0.19
CA GLU A 105 -7.08 -0.77 -0.50
C GLU A 105 -6.12 0.06 -1.36
N LYS A 106 -6.63 0.70 -2.43
CA LYS A 106 -5.84 1.60 -3.28
C LYS A 106 -5.25 2.76 -2.49
N ALA A 107 -6.05 3.43 -1.65
CA ALA A 107 -5.58 4.55 -0.84
C ALA A 107 -4.45 4.13 0.13
N ILE A 108 -4.53 2.93 0.72
CA ILE A 108 -3.48 2.39 1.60
C ILE A 108 -2.17 2.21 0.83
N PHE A 109 -2.21 1.52 -0.32
CA PHE A 109 -1.01 1.26 -1.10
C PHE A 109 -0.40 2.54 -1.67
N ASP A 110 -1.23 3.48 -2.15
CA ASP A 110 -0.76 4.80 -2.60
C ASP A 110 -0.10 5.59 -1.46
N TYR A 111 -0.72 5.59 -0.26
CA TYR A 111 -0.23 6.34 0.90
C TYR A 111 1.13 5.85 1.40
N PHE A 112 1.34 4.53 1.45
CA PHE A 112 2.62 3.94 1.85
C PHE A 112 3.61 3.79 0.69
N GLU A 113 3.26 4.28 -0.51
CA GLU A 113 4.08 4.18 -1.72
C GLU A 113 4.50 2.73 -2.04
N LYS A 114 3.59 1.78 -1.81
CA LYS A 114 3.82 0.35 -2.03
C LYS A 114 3.14 -0.15 -3.29
N GLU A 115 3.69 -1.22 -3.84
CA GLU A 115 3.12 -1.86 -5.02
C GLU A 115 1.86 -2.66 -4.63
N PRO A 116 0.69 -2.38 -5.23
CA PRO A 116 -0.51 -3.12 -4.90
C PRO A 116 -0.43 -4.58 -5.34
N TYR A 117 -0.88 -5.49 -4.49
CA TYR A 117 -0.77 -6.93 -4.75
C TYR A 117 -1.61 -7.42 -5.95
N TRP A 118 -2.60 -6.65 -6.37
CA TRP A 118 -3.46 -6.94 -7.53
C TRP A 118 -2.89 -6.43 -8.86
N GLU A 119 -1.81 -5.65 -8.84
CA GLU A 119 -1.12 -5.25 -10.07
C GLU A 119 -0.18 -6.35 -10.56
N THR A 120 -0.62 -7.09 -11.59
CA THR A 120 0.22 -8.12 -12.22
C THR A 120 1.34 -7.50 -13.06
N LYS A 121 2.44 -8.25 -13.24
CA LYS A 121 3.54 -7.83 -14.13
C LYS A 121 3.07 -7.52 -15.55
N GLU A 122 2.07 -8.24 -16.04
CA GLU A 122 1.50 -8.03 -17.38
C GLU A 122 0.65 -6.75 -17.45
N LEU A 123 -0.11 -6.42 -16.40
CA LEU A 123 -0.81 -5.14 -16.29
C LEU A 123 0.16 -3.95 -16.25
N LYS A 124 1.30 -4.10 -15.56
CA LYS A 124 2.35 -3.07 -15.53
C LYS A 124 2.96 -2.84 -16.92
N LYS A 125 3.39 -3.90 -17.62
CA LYS A 125 3.91 -3.81 -19.00
C LYS A 125 2.93 -3.13 -19.95
N LYS A 126 1.64 -3.44 -19.83
CA LYS A 126 0.60 -2.82 -20.66
C LYS A 126 0.45 -1.33 -20.38
N LYS A 127 0.40 -0.91 -19.11
CA LYS A 127 0.32 0.50 -18.71
C LYS A 127 1.56 1.30 -19.18
N GLU A 128 2.74 0.70 -19.11
CA GLU A 128 3.99 1.30 -19.61
C GLU A 128 3.95 1.49 -21.14
N ALA A 129 3.56 0.44 -21.88
CA ALA A 129 3.44 0.51 -23.33
C ALA A 129 2.40 1.54 -23.80
N GLU A 130 1.27 1.67 -23.08
CA GLU A 130 0.24 2.68 -23.36
C GLU A 130 0.73 4.10 -23.07
N LYS A 131 1.46 4.34 -21.96
CA LYS A 131 2.08 5.63 -21.67
C LYS A 131 3.10 6.04 -22.72
N ASP A 132 3.97 5.11 -23.14
CA ASP A 132 4.97 5.36 -24.19
C ASP A 132 4.32 5.68 -25.53
N ALA A 133 3.26 4.95 -25.89
CA ALA A 133 2.49 5.21 -27.11
C ALA A 133 1.80 6.58 -27.06
N GLN A 134 1.27 6.97 -25.90
CA GLN A 134 0.60 8.26 -25.71
C GLN A 134 1.59 9.44 -25.73
N ALA A 135 2.76 9.29 -25.13
CA ALA A 135 3.84 10.29 -25.17
C ALA A 135 4.35 10.52 -26.60
N LYS A 136 4.50 9.45 -27.40
CA LYS A 136 4.88 9.55 -28.82
C LYS A 136 3.82 10.30 -29.65
N ARG A 137 2.54 10.02 -29.42
CA ARG A 137 1.42 10.72 -30.11
C ARG A 137 1.34 12.21 -29.77
N THR A 138 1.66 12.60 -28.53
CA THR A 138 1.67 14.01 -28.12
C THR A 138 2.90 14.78 -28.62
N ALA A 139 4.02 14.09 -28.87
CA ALA A 139 5.21 14.69 -29.47
C ALA A 139 5.02 14.97 -30.97
N ASP A 140 4.44 14.04 -31.73
CA ASP A 140 4.20 14.20 -33.18
C ASP A 140 3.16 15.29 -33.49
N GLY A 141 2.17 15.50 -32.61
CA GLY A 141 1.14 16.54 -32.78
C GLY A 141 1.65 17.97 -32.59
N LYS A 142 2.79 18.18 -31.93
CA LYS A 142 3.34 19.53 -31.64
C LYS A 142 4.20 20.11 -32.77
N GLN A 143 4.57 19.32 -33.79
CA GLN A 143 5.43 19.77 -34.90
C GLN A 143 4.68 20.35 -36.11
N GLN A 144 3.34 20.38 -36.11
CA GLN A 144 2.56 20.86 -37.26
C GLN A 144 2.02 22.31 -37.15
N ASP A 145 2.14 22.97 -35.99
CA ASP A 145 1.57 24.32 -35.78
C ASP A 145 2.55 25.50 -36.01
N GLU A 146 3.82 25.25 -36.31
CA GLU A 146 4.79 26.31 -36.66
C GLU A 146 5.15 26.27 -38.15
N LYS A 147 4.26 26.74 -39.03
CA LYS A 147 4.66 27.23 -40.36
C LYS A 147 4.54 28.76 -40.37
N PRO A 148 5.63 29.51 -40.59
CA PRO A 148 5.57 30.97 -40.71
C PRO A 148 4.72 31.35 -41.92
N HIS A 149 3.78 32.26 -41.71
CA HIS A 149 3.04 32.93 -42.76
C HIS A 149 3.94 34.01 -43.37
N ASP A 150 4.69 33.66 -44.42
CA ASP A 150 5.42 34.66 -45.22
C ASP A 150 4.40 35.49 -46.01
N GLU A 151 4.27 36.76 -45.63
CA GLU A 151 3.56 37.81 -46.38
C GLU A 151 4.33 38.12 -47.68
N PRO A 152 3.69 38.11 -48.86
CA PRO A 152 4.33 38.60 -50.07
C PRO A 152 4.30 40.13 -50.11
N THR A 153 5.51 40.71 -50.14
CA THR A 153 5.77 42.12 -50.45
C THR A 153 5.21 42.45 -51.83
N LYS A 154 4.49 43.57 -51.93
CA LYS A 154 3.82 44.03 -53.16
C LYS A 154 4.52 45.29 -53.64
N ASP A 155 5.19 45.20 -54.80
CA ASP A 155 5.56 46.32 -55.66
C ASP A 155 4.78 46.21 -56.98
#